data_AF-A0A2P8D4D5-F1
#
_entry.id   AF-A0A2P8D4D5-F1
#
_cell.length_a   1.000
_cell.length_b   1.000
_cell.length_c   1.000
_cell.angle_alpha   90.00
_cell.angle_beta   90.00
_cell.angle_gamma   90.00
#
_symmetry.space_group_name_H-M   'P 1'
#
loop_
_entity.id
_entity.type
_entity.pdbx_description
1 polymer ?
#
loop_
_entity_poly.entity_id
_entity_poly.type
_entity_poly.pdbx_seq_one_letter_code
_entity_poly.pdbx_strand_id
1 'polypeptide(L)'
;MNRLLLAVVLLASGFLLGFKVTWWLGWLPMFIAVLMVVAHFMIGPITLMQRYVEEGNVEGAQQLIKRVKYPNLLYKPIRSAYYMLKANFSTMNEDLDAAEAELRKGLESGVGDKDFQGTALLQLGSIAYRKGNMKEAYEQLRKAVQAGLPDPDSNATAFLQLASICLQRRDYKGSKFYYAKAKAAKPKNEQIVEQLNEMKKYMARIPG
;
A
#
# COMPACT_ATOMS: atom_id res chain seq x y z
N MET A 1 14.63 -22.96 13.59
CA MET A 1 15.42 -22.72 14.82
C MET A 1 14.71 -21.67 15.66
N ASN A 2 14.14 -22.04 16.81
CA ASN A 2 13.23 -21.16 17.57
C ASN A 2 13.99 -19.99 18.20
N ARG A 3 13.96 -18.82 17.55
CA ARG A 3 14.53 -17.56 18.05
C ARG A 3 14.04 -17.23 19.48
N LEU A 4 12.85 -17.70 19.84
CA LEU A 4 12.29 -17.63 21.20
C LEU A 4 13.07 -18.47 22.23
N LEU A 5 13.49 -19.68 21.90
CA LEU A 5 14.30 -20.51 22.82
C LEU A 5 15.66 -19.86 23.08
N LEU A 6 16.29 -19.30 22.04
CA LEU A 6 17.53 -18.53 22.19
C LEU A 6 17.35 -17.30 23.09
N ALA A 7 16.25 -16.55 22.93
CA ALA A 7 15.96 -15.40 23.78
C ALA A 7 15.76 -15.81 25.26
N VAL A 8 15.08 -16.93 25.52
CA VAL A 8 14.90 -17.46 26.88
C VAL A 8 16.24 -17.89 27.50
N VAL A 9 17.10 -18.56 26.72
CA VAL A 9 18.44 -18.96 27.19
C VAL A 9 19.33 -17.75 27.49
N LEU A 10 19.25 -16.69 26.67
CA LEU A 10 19.98 -15.43 26.91
C LEU A 10 19.45 -14.68 28.14
N LEU A 11 18.14 -14.65 28.36
CA LEU A 11 17.54 -14.10 29.58
C LEU A 11 18.05 -14.85 30.82
N ALA A 12 18.00 -16.18 30.79
CA ALA A 12 18.49 -17.03 31.89
C ALA A 12 19.99 -16.80 32.16
N SER A 13 20.80 -16.68 31.10
CA SER A 13 22.23 -16.37 31.21
C SER A 13 22.49 -14.99 31.81
N GLY A 14 21.67 -14.00 31.45
CA GLY A 14 21.75 -12.65 32.02
C GLY A 14 21.42 -12.60 33.50
N PHE A 15 20.38 -13.32 33.93
CA PHE A 15 20.09 -13.48 35.36
C PHE A 15 21.21 -14.20 36.11
N LEU A 16 21.76 -15.30 35.56
CA LEU A 16 22.88 -16.02 36.17
C LEU A 16 24.12 -15.15 36.34
N LEU A 17 24.47 -14.33 35.35
CA LEU A 17 25.57 -13.37 35.42
C LEU A 17 25.30 -12.26 36.44
N GLY A 18 24.04 -11.82 36.56
CA GLY A 18 23.61 -10.85 37.56
C GLY A 18 23.80 -11.36 39.00
N PHE A 19 23.42 -12.60 39.27
CA PHE A 19 23.56 -13.23 40.59
C PHE A 19 24.99 -13.68 40.91
N LYS A 20 25.77 -14.15 39.92
CA LYS A 20 27.13 -14.68 40.16
C LYS A 20 28.24 -13.65 40.08
N VAL A 21 28.09 -12.61 39.26
CA VAL A 21 29.17 -11.65 38.96
C VAL A 21 28.72 -10.24 39.30
N THR A 22 27.89 -9.62 38.47
CA THR A 22 27.38 -8.26 38.68
C THR A 22 26.21 -7.99 37.75
N TRP A 23 25.17 -7.31 38.26
CA TRP A 23 24.03 -6.85 37.45
C TRP A 23 24.43 -5.93 36.28
N TRP A 24 25.56 -5.22 36.41
CA TRP A 24 26.15 -4.41 35.34
C TRP A 24 26.63 -5.23 34.13
N LEU A 25 26.99 -6.51 34.27
CA LEU A 25 27.24 -7.38 33.11
C LEU A 25 25.99 -8.13 32.68
N GLY A 26 25.08 -8.42 33.62
CA GLY A 26 23.85 -9.17 33.34
C GLY A 26 22.81 -8.42 32.51
N TRP A 27 22.79 -7.08 32.52
CA TRP A 27 21.79 -6.31 31.77
C TRP A 27 21.99 -6.38 30.25
N LEU A 28 23.23 -6.48 29.75
CA LEU A 28 23.55 -6.58 28.33
C LEU A 28 22.88 -7.79 27.63
N PRO A 29 23.06 -9.04 28.10
CA PRO A 29 22.39 -10.20 27.52
C PRO A 29 20.86 -10.17 27.73
N MET A 30 20.35 -9.61 28.83
CA MET A 30 18.92 -9.42 29.01
C MET A 30 18.33 -8.41 28.01
N PHE A 31 19.04 -7.32 27.76
CA PHE A 31 18.65 -6.31 26.77
C PHE A 31 18.63 -6.91 25.36
N ILE A 32 19.67 -7.68 24.98
CA ILE A 32 19.73 -8.39 23.70
C ILE A 32 18.59 -9.40 23.57
N ALA A 33 18.25 -10.14 24.63
CA ALA A 33 17.13 -11.06 24.62
C ALA A 33 15.78 -10.36 24.40
N VAL A 34 15.56 -9.22 25.07
CA VAL A 34 14.37 -8.39 24.85
C VAL A 34 14.30 -7.92 23.40
N LEU A 35 15.42 -7.43 22.83
CA LEU A 35 15.48 -7.06 21.42
C LEU A 35 15.18 -8.25 20.49
N MET A 36 15.63 -9.47 20.82
CA MET A 36 15.33 -10.67 20.05
C MET A 36 13.84 -11.05 20.10
N VAL A 37 13.19 -10.92 21.25
CA VAL A 37 11.74 -11.16 21.37
C VAL A 37 10.97 -10.15 20.54
N VAL A 38 11.31 -8.86 20.67
CA VAL A 38 10.72 -7.78 19.86
C VAL A 38 10.92 -8.06 18.37
N ALA A 39 12.14 -8.40 17.96
CA ALA A 39 12.46 -8.74 16.59
C ALA A 39 11.73 -10.01 16.10
N HIS A 40 11.48 -11.01 16.94
CA HIS A 40 10.73 -12.20 16.55
C HIS A 40 9.26 -11.87 16.23
N PHE A 41 8.60 -11.12 17.12
CA PHE A 41 7.22 -10.68 16.92
C PHE A 41 7.09 -9.65 15.78
N MET A 42 8.13 -8.87 15.52
CA MET A 42 8.14 -7.93 14.40
C MET A 42 8.44 -8.62 13.08
N ILE A 43 9.47 -9.46 12.98
CA ILE A 43 10.03 -10.04 11.73
C ILE A 43 9.26 -11.28 11.25
N GLY A 44 8.67 -12.09 12.14
CA GLY A 44 7.89 -13.26 11.75
C GLY A 44 6.72 -12.95 10.80
N PRO A 45 5.90 -11.92 11.08
CA PRO A 45 4.85 -11.46 10.18
C PRO A 45 5.35 -10.95 8.81
N ILE A 46 6.60 -10.50 8.72
CA ILE A 46 7.15 -9.77 7.57
C ILE A 46 7.36 -10.70 6.37
N THR A 47 8.01 -11.84 6.60
CA THR A 47 8.27 -12.84 5.54
C THR A 47 6.98 -13.48 5.03
N LEU A 48 5.95 -13.50 5.87
CA LEU A 48 4.64 -14.04 5.50
C LEU A 48 3.83 -13.05 4.66
N MET A 49 3.94 -11.73 4.90
CA MET A 49 3.22 -10.73 4.10
C MET A 49 3.62 -10.77 2.63
N GLN A 50 4.93 -10.82 2.33
CA GLN A 50 5.40 -10.89 0.95
C GLN A 50 4.90 -12.17 0.25
N ARG A 51 5.01 -13.32 0.92
CA ARG A 51 4.48 -14.58 0.39
C ARG A 51 2.98 -14.54 0.15
N TYR A 52 2.18 -14.02 1.08
CA TYR A 52 0.73 -13.95 0.88
C TYR A 52 0.32 -13.01 -0.25
N VAL A 53 1.08 -11.93 -0.47
CA VAL A 53 0.86 -11.03 -1.60
C VAL A 53 1.27 -11.69 -2.92
N GLU A 54 2.42 -12.37 -2.96
CA GLU A 54 2.90 -13.10 -4.14
C GLU A 54 2.01 -14.30 -4.51
N GLU A 55 1.52 -15.04 -3.51
CA GLU A 55 0.67 -16.22 -3.66
C GLU A 55 -0.81 -15.85 -3.88
N GLY A 56 -1.19 -14.57 -3.78
CA GLY A 56 -2.58 -14.12 -3.86
C GLY A 56 -3.48 -14.69 -2.74
N ASN A 57 -2.89 -15.14 -1.63
CA ASN A 57 -3.60 -15.78 -0.53
C ASN A 57 -4.25 -14.73 0.39
N VAL A 58 -5.47 -14.33 0.02
CA VAL A 58 -6.29 -13.34 0.71
C VAL A 58 -6.57 -13.73 2.17
N GLU A 59 -6.80 -15.01 2.46
CA GLU A 59 -7.12 -15.49 3.81
C GLU A 59 -5.91 -15.42 4.76
N GLY A 60 -4.73 -15.83 4.27
CA GLY A 60 -3.46 -15.73 5.01
C GLY A 60 -3.09 -14.28 5.30
N ALA A 61 -3.24 -13.40 4.31
CA ALA A 61 -3.09 -11.96 4.46
C ALA A 61 -4.02 -11.37 5.53
N GLN A 62 -5.29 -11.79 5.55
CA GLN A 62 -6.26 -11.30 6.52
C GLN A 62 -5.96 -11.77 7.96
N GLN A 63 -5.55 -13.04 8.13
CA GLN A 63 -5.11 -13.55 9.44
C GLN A 63 -3.88 -12.80 9.95
N LEU A 64 -2.95 -12.48 9.05
CA LEU A 64 -1.74 -11.76 9.38
C LEU A 64 -2.05 -10.34 9.88
N ILE A 65 -2.94 -9.63 9.19
CA ILE A 65 -3.40 -8.30 9.61
C ILE A 65 -4.02 -8.35 11.02
N LYS A 66 -4.84 -9.37 11.29
CA LYS A 66 -5.47 -9.56 12.62
C LYS A 66 -4.46 -9.85 13.74
N ARG A 67 -3.32 -10.48 13.42
CA ARG A 67 -2.27 -10.81 14.41
C ARG A 67 -1.37 -9.63 14.76
N VAL A 68 -1.20 -8.67 13.85
CA VAL A 68 -0.34 -7.50 14.07
C VAL A 68 -1.06 -6.48 14.96
N LYS A 69 -0.71 -6.45 16.25
CA LYS A 69 -1.26 -5.49 17.22
C LYS A 69 -0.65 -4.08 17.13
N TYR A 70 0.61 -3.99 16.72
CA TYR A 70 1.38 -2.73 16.73
C TYR A 70 2.03 -2.45 15.37
N PRO A 71 1.26 -2.06 14.34
CA PRO A 71 1.78 -1.85 12.99
C PRO A 71 2.78 -0.68 12.89
N ASN A 72 2.74 0.28 13.82
CA ASN A 72 3.66 1.41 13.81
C ASN A 72 5.11 1.02 14.13
N LEU A 73 5.32 -0.11 14.82
CA LEU A 73 6.65 -0.66 15.12
C LEU A 73 7.28 -1.33 13.90
N LEU A 74 6.50 -1.71 12.89
CA LEU A 74 7.02 -2.32 11.67
C LEU A 74 8.04 -1.39 10.99
N TYR A 75 9.11 -1.99 10.46
CA TYR A 75 10.07 -1.25 9.64
C TYR A 75 9.38 -0.64 8.42
N LYS A 76 9.78 0.58 8.03
CA LYS A 76 9.02 1.48 7.16
C LYS A 76 8.44 0.84 5.86
N PRO A 77 9.22 0.13 5.02
CA PRO A 77 8.70 -0.51 3.79
C PRO A 77 7.61 -1.55 4.08
N ILE A 78 7.74 -2.25 5.19
CA ILE A 78 6.85 -3.34 5.58
C ILE A 78 5.57 -2.78 6.19
N ARG A 79 5.69 -1.70 6.95
CA ARG A 79 4.55 -0.91 7.41
C ARG A 79 3.75 -0.36 6.23
N SER A 80 4.44 0.10 5.19
CA SER A 80 3.85 0.56 3.92
C SER A 80 3.02 -0.55 3.26
N ALA A 81 3.63 -1.71 3.03
CA ALA A 81 2.96 -2.88 2.45
C ALA A 81 1.79 -3.38 3.30
N TYR A 82 1.95 -3.42 4.62
CA TYR A 82 0.89 -3.76 5.57
C TYR A 82 -0.34 -2.88 5.41
N TYR A 83 -0.14 -1.56 5.41
CA TYR A 83 -1.25 -0.60 5.31
C TYR A 83 -1.91 -0.61 3.93
N MET A 84 -1.17 -0.83 2.85
CA MET A 84 -1.74 -1.01 1.51
C MET A 84 -2.62 -2.26 1.45
N LEU A 85 -2.12 -3.38 1.97
CA LEU A 85 -2.87 -4.63 2.02
C LEU A 85 -4.14 -4.47 2.86
N LYS A 86 -4.03 -3.83 4.03
CA LYS A 86 -5.16 -3.50 4.88
C LYS A 86 -6.20 -2.64 4.17
N ALA A 87 -5.75 -1.61 3.44
CA ALA A 87 -6.63 -0.76 2.66
C ALA A 87 -7.37 -1.51 1.54
N ASN A 88 -6.73 -2.48 0.89
CA ASN A 88 -7.40 -3.32 -0.09
C ASN A 88 -8.55 -4.11 0.57
N PHE A 89 -8.34 -4.67 1.76
CA PHE A 89 -9.41 -5.34 2.51
C PHE A 89 -10.53 -4.38 2.92
N SER A 90 -10.19 -3.19 3.42
CA SER A 90 -11.18 -2.16 3.77
C SER A 90 -12.00 -1.75 2.54
N THR A 91 -11.35 -1.61 1.37
CA THR A 91 -12.01 -1.32 0.10
C THR A 91 -12.96 -2.44 -0.34
N MET A 92 -12.55 -3.72 -0.17
CA MET A 92 -13.38 -4.89 -0.45
C MET A 92 -14.59 -5.00 0.48
N ASN A 93 -14.44 -4.57 1.73
CA ASN A 93 -15.54 -4.51 2.70
C ASN A 93 -16.35 -3.20 2.59
N GLU A 94 -16.14 -2.42 1.53
CA GLU A 94 -16.79 -1.13 1.27
C GLU A 94 -16.55 -0.04 2.33
N ASP A 95 -15.60 -0.24 3.24
CA ASP A 95 -15.17 0.75 4.22
C ASP A 95 -14.12 1.69 3.59
N LEU A 96 -14.62 2.68 2.86
CA LEU A 96 -13.81 3.63 2.11
C LEU A 96 -13.08 4.63 3.01
N ASP A 97 -13.62 4.95 4.18
CA ASP A 97 -12.98 5.84 5.14
C ASP A 97 -11.76 5.15 5.77
N ALA A 98 -11.89 3.89 6.19
CA ALA A 98 -10.76 3.12 6.68
C ALA A 98 -9.71 2.91 5.59
N ALA A 99 -10.13 2.56 4.36
CA ALA A 99 -9.21 2.36 3.24
C ALA A 99 -8.38 3.62 2.93
N GLU A 100 -9.01 4.80 2.91
CA GLU A 100 -8.33 6.06 2.68
C GLU A 100 -7.30 6.36 3.79
N ALA A 101 -7.70 6.21 5.05
CA ALA A 101 -6.82 6.44 6.20
C ALA A 101 -5.62 5.47 6.22
N GLU A 102 -5.84 4.23 5.84
CA GLU A 102 -4.81 3.19 5.75
C GLU A 102 -3.83 3.49 4.61
N LEU A 103 -4.31 3.84 3.42
CA LEU A 103 -3.42 4.21 2.31
C LEU A 103 -2.55 5.43 2.61
N ARG A 104 -3.11 6.44 3.28
CA ARG A 104 -2.32 7.61 3.71
C ARG A 104 -1.21 7.22 4.68
N LYS A 105 -1.48 6.34 5.65
CA LYS A 105 -0.44 5.77 6.53
C LYS A 105 0.59 4.95 5.77
N GLY A 106 0.16 4.23 4.73
CA GLY A 106 1.04 3.53 3.80
C GLY A 106 2.01 4.50 3.12
N LEU A 107 1.49 5.57 2.52
CA LEU A 107 2.30 6.61 1.85
C LEU A 107 3.28 7.33 2.80
N GLU A 108 2.86 7.68 4.01
CA GLU A 108 3.75 8.28 5.03
C GLU A 108 4.88 7.32 5.45
N SER A 109 4.62 6.03 5.39
CA SER A 109 5.59 4.97 5.67
C SER A 109 6.46 4.62 4.47
N GLY A 110 6.03 5.02 3.27
CA GLY A 110 6.58 4.63 1.98
C GLY A 110 7.96 5.22 1.71
N VAL A 111 8.97 4.39 1.91
CA VAL A 111 10.37 4.64 1.56
C VAL A 111 10.51 4.66 0.04
N GLY A 112 10.82 5.84 -0.54
CA GLY A 112 11.58 6.04 -1.79
C GLY A 112 11.13 5.41 -3.12
N ASP A 113 10.22 4.44 -3.10
CA ASP A 113 9.78 3.69 -4.26
C ASP A 113 8.64 4.46 -4.94
N LYS A 114 8.98 5.04 -6.10
CA LYS A 114 8.05 5.85 -6.89
C LYS A 114 6.87 5.01 -7.41
N ASP A 115 7.09 3.73 -7.68
CA ASP A 115 6.06 2.84 -8.22
C ASP A 115 5.01 2.52 -7.15
N PHE A 116 5.46 2.32 -5.90
CA PHE A 116 4.57 2.19 -4.76
C PHE A 116 3.77 3.47 -4.54
N GLN A 117 4.43 4.63 -4.54
CA GLN A 117 3.76 5.91 -4.33
C GLN A 117 2.71 6.18 -5.41
N GLY A 118 3.04 5.93 -6.68
CA GLY A 118 2.10 6.07 -7.79
C GLY A 118 0.86 5.20 -7.63
N THR A 119 1.06 3.92 -7.33
CA THR A 119 -0.04 2.95 -7.15
C THR A 119 -0.94 3.33 -5.98
N ALA A 120 -0.37 3.69 -4.83
CA ALA A 120 -1.15 4.10 -3.67
C ALA A 120 -1.93 5.40 -3.90
N LEU A 121 -1.35 6.37 -4.63
CA LEU A 121 -2.04 7.60 -5.03
C LEU A 121 -3.18 7.33 -6.02
N LEU A 122 -3.00 6.38 -6.95
CA LEU A 122 -4.06 5.94 -7.87
C LEU A 122 -5.24 5.35 -7.11
N GLN A 123 -4.97 4.48 -6.13
CA GLN A 123 -6.01 3.90 -5.28
C GLN A 123 -6.73 4.97 -4.45
N LEU A 124 -6.00 5.90 -3.82
CA LEU A 124 -6.60 7.03 -3.11
C LEU A 124 -7.49 7.87 -4.02
N GLY A 125 -7.04 8.15 -5.24
CA GLY A 125 -7.84 8.85 -6.24
C GLY A 125 -9.13 8.12 -6.60
N SER A 126 -9.05 6.79 -6.78
CA SER A 126 -10.19 5.93 -7.06
C SER A 126 -11.20 5.89 -5.89
N ILE A 127 -10.70 5.83 -4.65
CA ILE A 127 -11.53 5.85 -3.43
C ILE A 127 -12.21 7.22 -3.28
N ALA A 128 -11.46 8.31 -3.43
CA ALA A 128 -12.02 9.66 -3.37
C ALA A 128 -13.10 9.88 -4.45
N TYR A 129 -12.90 9.32 -5.65
CA TYR A 129 -13.89 9.34 -6.72
C TYR A 129 -15.17 8.60 -6.31
N ARG A 130 -15.06 7.40 -5.74
CA ARG A 130 -16.20 6.62 -5.22
C ARG A 130 -16.94 7.32 -4.08
N LYS A 131 -16.21 8.06 -3.23
CA LYS A 131 -16.78 8.89 -2.16
C LYS A 131 -17.45 10.17 -2.67
N GLY A 132 -17.39 10.45 -3.98
CA GLY A 132 -17.92 11.68 -4.57
C GLY A 132 -17.02 12.91 -4.42
N ASN A 133 -15.83 12.77 -3.82
CA ASN A 133 -14.87 13.87 -3.67
C ASN A 133 -14.03 14.06 -4.95
N MET A 134 -14.65 14.66 -5.96
CA MET A 134 -14.05 14.83 -7.29
C MET A 134 -12.79 15.70 -7.30
N LYS A 135 -12.70 16.68 -6.40
CA LYS A 135 -11.53 17.56 -6.29
C LYS A 135 -10.31 16.77 -5.81
N GLU A 136 -10.49 16.03 -4.71
CA GLU A 136 -9.41 15.20 -4.18
C GLU A 136 -9.05 14.07 -5.15
N ALA A 137 -10.04 13.39 -5.74
CA ALA A 137 -9.80 12.36 -6.74
C ALA A 137 -8.87 12.85 -7.87
N TYR A 138 -9.17 14.04 -8.41
CA TYR A 138 -8.36 14.66 -9.45
C TYR A 138 -6.94 14.96 -8.98
N GLU A 139 -6.78 15.53 -7.78
CA GLU A 139 -5.47 15.88 -7.22
C GLU A 139 -4.61 14.63 -6.98
N GLN A 140 -5.18 13.56 -6.39
CA GLN A 140 -4.44 12.32 -6.11
C GLN A 140 -4.08 11.58 -7.40
N LEU A 141 -5.00 11.47 -8.36
CA LEU A 141 -4.70 10.85 -9.66
C LEU A 141 -3.64 11.62 -10.44
N ARG A 142 -3.64 12.96 -10.36
CA ARG A 142 -2.59 13.78 -10.97
C ARG A 142 -1.24 13.54 -10.32
N LYS A 143 -1.19 13.42 -8.99
CA LYS A 143 0.04 13.05 -8.26
C LYS A 143 0.50 11.65 -8.63
N ALA A 144 -0.42 10.69 -8.80
CA ALA A 144 -0.10 9.32 -9.20
C ALA A 144 0.65 9.29 -10.55
N VAL A 145 0.11 9.95 -11.57
CA VAL A 145 0.77 9.99 -12.90
C VAL A 145 2.06 10.82 -12.91
N GLN A 146 2.25 11.74 -11.96
CA GLN A 146 3.50 12.49 -11.78
C GLN A 146 4.56 11.68 -11.05
N ALA A 147 4.17 10.87 -10.07
CA ALA A 147 5.06 9.96 -9.36
C ALA A 147 5.58 8.85 -10.28
N GLY A 148 4.75 8.41 -11.23
CA GLY A 148 5.02 7.29 -12.12
C GLY A 148 4.30 6.03 -11.64
N LEU A 149 3.78 5.25 -12.57
CA LEU A 149 3.10 3.98 -12.30
C LEU A 149 3.90 2.83 -12.93
N PRO A 150 3.95 1.66 -12.26
CA PRO A 150 4.86 0.57 -12.62
C PRO A 150 4.58 -0.04 -13.99
N ASP A 151 3.33 0.00 -14.43
CA ASP A 151 2.88 -0.69 -15.62
C ASP A 151 2.00 0.19 -16.54
N PRO A 152 1.89 -0.16 -17.82
CA PRO A 152 1.11 0.61 -18.78
C PRO A 152 -0.40 0.57 -18.53
N ASP A 153 -0.91 -0.50 -17.91
CA ASP A 153 -2.33 -0.67 -17.58
C ASP A 153 -2.75 0.30 -16.46
N SER A 154 -1.95 0.40 -15.40
CA SER A 154 -2.12 1.37 -14.32
C SER A 154 -2.05 2.81 -14.82
N ASN A 155 -1.08 3.12 -15.70
CA ASN A 155 -1.00 4.43 -16.35
C ASN A 155 -2.26 4.76 -17.15
N ALA A 156 -2.74 3.82 -17.97
CA ALA A 156 -3.97 4.00 -18.73
C ALA A 156 -5.18 4.21 -17.81
N THR A 157 -5.29 3.44 -16.73
CA THR A 157 -6.36 3.56 -15.73
C THR A 157 -6.38 4.94 -15.08
N ALA A 158 -5.22 5.44 -14.63
CA ALA A 158 -5.15 6.77 -14.02
C ALA A 158 -5.57 7.87 -15.00
N PHE A 159 -5.11 7.80 -16.25
CA PHE A 159 -5.50 8.76 -17.28
C PHE A 159 -6.97 8.66 -17.68
N LEU A 160 -7.56 7.45 -17.73
CA LEU A 160 -8.98 7.26 -17.98
C LEU A 160 -9.85 7.86 -16.87
N GLN A 161 -9.46 7.66 -15.61
CA GLN A 161 -10.18 8.25 -14.48
C GLN A 161 -10.07 9.78 -14.49
N LEU A 162 -8.88 10.34 -14.76
CA LEU A 162 -8.71 11.79 -14.95
C LEU A 162 -9.57 12.33 -16.09
N ALA A 163 -9.58 11.64 -17.23
CA ALA A 163 -10.42 12.02 -18.36
C ALA A 163 -11.91 12.00 -17.98
N SER A 164 -12.34 11.02 -17.17
CA SER A 164 -13.74 10.86 -16.75
C SER A 164 -14.16 11.98 -15.79
N ILE A 165 -13.28 12.34 -14.86
CA ILE A 165 -13.49 13.49 -13.96
C ILE A 165 -13.57 14.79 -14.77
N CYS A 166 -12.70 14.98 -15.77
CA CYS A 166 -12.77 16.13 -16.67
C CYS A 166 -14.09 16.18 -17.44
N LEU A 167 -14.63 15.05 -17.91
CA LEU A 167 -15.96 15.00 -18.56
C LEU A 167 -17.06 15.46 -17.62
N GLN A 168 -17.08 14.95 -16.39
CA GLN A 168 -18.08 15.34 -15.39
C GLN A 168 -18.03 16.84 -15.09
N ARG A 169 -16.83 17.42 -15.09
CA ARG A 169 -16.60 18.85 -14.91
C ARG A 169 -16.84 19.70 -16.17
N ARG A 170 -17.29 19.09 -17.28
CA ARG A 170 -17.43 19.72 -18.60
C ARG A 170 -16.13 20.32 -19.17
N ASP A 171 -14.97 19.86 -18.67
CA ASP A 171 -13.66 20.18 -19.22
C ASP A 171 -13.32 19.22 -20.36
N TYR A 172 -13.89 19.50 -21.52
CA TYR A 172 -13.73 18.69 -22.73
C TYR A 172 -12.30 18.70 -23.27
N LYS A 173 -11.57 19.81 -23.11
CA LYS A 173 -10.17 19.93 -23.55
C LYS A 173 -9.27 19.06 -22.68
N GLY A 174 -9.37 19.17 -21.35
CA GLY A 174 -8.63 18.34 -20.41
C GLY A 174 -8.96 16.86 -20.58
N SER A 175 -10.24 16.54 -20.83
CA SER A 175 -10.66 15.16 -21.06
C SER A 175 -10.03 14.55 -22.33
N LYS A 176 -10.07 15.25 -23.48
CA LYS A 176 -9.40 14.81 -24.71
C LYS A 176 -7.89 14.63 -24.51
N PHE A 177 -7.26 15.52 -23.76
CA PHE A 177 -5.83 15.44 -23.44
C PHE A 177 -5.48 14.18 -22.64
N TYR A 178 -6.21 13.90 -21.56
CA TYR A 178 -5.96 12.72 -20.74
C TYR A 178 -6.33 11.42 -21.46
N TYR A 179 -7.40 11.41 -22.25
CA TYR A 179 -7.76 10.26 -23.07
C TYR A 179 -6.67 9.92 -24.10
N ALA A 180 -6.08 10.92 -24.75
CA ALA A 180 -4.96 10.70 -25.67
C ALA A 180 -3.76 10.05 -24.96
N LYS A 181 -3.46 10.47 -23.72
CA LYS A 181 -2.41 9.86 -22.90
C LYS A 181 -2.75 8.43 -22.46
N ALA A 182 -4.01 8.17 -22.08
CA ALA A 182 -4.47 6.83 -21.75
C ALA A 182 -4.28 5.86 -22.93
N LYS A 183 -4.61 6.30 -24.16
CA LYS A 183 -4.40 5.52 -25.38
C LYS A 183 -2.91 5.33 -25.68
N ALA A 184 -2.08 6.36 -25.47
CA ALA A 184 -0.64 6.30 -25.69
C ALA A 184 0.08 5.33 -24.73
N ALA A 185 -0.49 5.08 -23.55
CA ALA A 185 0.01 4.08 -22.61
C ALA A 185 -0.08 2.64 -23.15
N LYS A 186 -0.90 2.37 -24.18
CA LYS A 186 -1.05 1.03 -24.79
C LYS A 186 -1.31 -0.08 -23.74
N PRO A 187 -2.41 0.02 -22.97
CA PRO A 187 -2.77 -1.03 -22.03
C PRO A 187 -3.00 -2.36 -22.79
N LYS A 188 -2.64 -3.46 -22.13
CA LYS A 188 -2.86 -4.82 -22.64
C LYS A 188 -4.09 -5.47 -22.02
N ASN A 189 -4.53 -4.99 -20.86
CA ASN A 189 -5.71 -5.51 -20.19
C ASN A 189 -6.98 -5.21 -20.99
N GLU A 190 -7.72 -6.27 -21.34
CA GLU A 190 -8.96 -6.20 -22.14
C GLU A 190 -9.99 -5.25 -21.54
N GLN A 191 -10.16 -5.24 -20.21
CA GLN A 191 -11.11 -4.36 -19.53
C GLN A 191 -10.78 -2.88 -19.73
N ILE A 192 -9.49 -2.53 -19.71
CA ILE A 192 -9.04 -1.15 -19.89
C ILE A 192 -9.17 -0.73 -21.36
N VAL A 193 -8.89 -1.65 -22.28
CA VAL A 193 -9.11 -1.44 -23.72
C VAL A 193 -10.59 -1.22 -24.02
N GLU A 194 -11.48 -1.97 -23.38
CA GLU A 194 -12.92 -1.77 -23.48
C GLU A 194 -13.33 -0.38 -22.96
N GLN A 195 -12.88 0.01 -21.76
CA GLN A 195 -13.12 1.36 -21.22
C GLN A 195 -12.60 2.48 -22.14
N LEU A 196 -11.44 2.29 -22.77
CA LEU A 196 -10.90 3.22 -23.78
C LEU A 196 -11.83 3.33 -25.00
N ASN A 197 -12.43 2.22 -25.43
CA ASN A 197 -13.35 2.19 -26.57
C ASN A 197 -14.71 2.82 -26.22
N GLU A 198 -15.22 2.58 -25.02
CA GLU A 198 -16.42 3.25 -24.52
C GLU A 198 -16.21 4.76 -24.44
N MET A 199 -15.11 5.18 -23.81
CA MET A 199 -14.77 6.59 -23.69
C MET A 199 -14.57 7.24 -25.07
N LYS A 200 -14.04 6.51 -26.06
CA LYS A 200 -13.95 6.98 -27.45
C LYS A 200 -15.30 7.42 -28.00
N LYS A 201 -16.35 6.63 -27.76
CA LYS A 201 -17.72 6.92 -28.24
C LYS A 201 -18.25 8.20 -27.59
N TYR A 202 -18.00 8.40 -26.30
CA TYR A 202 -18.34 9.65 -25.61
C TYR A 202 -17.54 10.83 -26.17
N MET A 203 -16.23 10.67 -26.38
CA MET A 203 -15.36 11.72 -26.92
C MET A 203 -15.76 12.18 -28.31
N ALA A 204 -16.25 11.28 -29.16
CA ALA A 204 -16.74 11.59 -30.50
C ALA A 204 -18.01 12.48 -30.49
N ARG A 205 -18.76 12.49 -29.39
CA ARG A 205 -19.99 13.28 -29.22
C ARG A 205 -19.75 14.65 -28.59
N ILE A 206 -18.52 14.93 -28.17
CA ILE A 206 -18.16 16.18 -27.50
C ILE A 206 -17.85 17.25 -28.54
N PRO A 207 -18.53 18.41 -28.51
CA PRO A 207 -18.24 19.52 -29.41
C PRO A 207 -16.78 19.99 -29.27
N GLY A 208 -16.22 20.45 -30.39
CA GLY A 208 -14.83 20.92 -30.53
C GLY A 208 -14.45 22.00 -29.53
#